data_AF-A0A523UXC4-F1
#
_entry.id   AF-A0A523UXC4-F1
#
_cell.length_a   1.000
_cell.length_b   1.000
_cell.length_c   1.000
_cell.angle_alpha   90.00
_cell.angle_beta   90.00
_cell.angle_gamma   90.00
#
_symmetry.space_group_name_H-M   'P 1'
#
loop_
_entity.id
_entity.type
_entity.pdbx_description
1 polymer ?
#
loop_
_entity_poly.entity_id
_entity_poly.type
_entity_poly.pdbx_seq_one_letter_code
_entity_poly.pdbx_strand_id
1 'polypeptide(L)'
;MKTPIVLVLISALIAAPLFADTVVMKSGKSYTGEIIVETAEYIRLKTDKQILKIKRSAIAEIAVPEVEGVEPEELKNARAYAEAVAKDKVAAQTWVAAGLLLGPIGVLFAYATTPSLPESYLVGKSPEYVEAFTDAYTEKGKSIQRSRALQGCVAGVVVGGCVYLMISTTLKIFEEF
;
A
#
# COMPACT_ATOMS: atom_id res chain seq x y z
N MET A 1 -17.36 20.70 -43.84
CA MET A 1 -18.13 21.04 -42.62
C MET A 1 -17.81 20.01 -41.55
N LYS A 2 -17.24 20.48 -40.41
CA LYS A 2 -17.32 19.91 -39.04
C LYS A 2 -16.78 18.49 -38.76
N THR A 3 -15.62 18.44 -38.09
CA THR A 3 -15.38 17.61 -36.88
C THR A 3 -16.27 18.11 -35.71
N PRO A 4 -16.56 17.33 -34.63
CA PRO A 4 -15.57 16.77 -33.67
C PRO A 4 -15.86 15.33 -33.12
N ILE A 5 -14.83 14.55 -32.74
CA ILE A 5 -14.30 14.25 -31.37
C ILE A 5 -15.37 13.54 -30.48
N VAL A 6 -15.16 12.31 -29.95
CA VAL A 6 -14.60 12.03 -28.61
C VAL A 6 -14.51 10.50 -28.35
N LEU A 7 -13.34 10.07 -27.80
CA LEU A 7 -12.99 8.92 -26.94
C LEU A 7 -13.43 7.49 -27.37
N VAL A 8 -12.58 6.47 -27.27
CA VAL A 8 -12.30 5.76 -26.01
C VAL A 8 -11.13 4.77 -26.20
N LEU A 9 -10.26 4.69 -25.17
CA LEU A 9 -9.33 3.61 -24.81
C LEU A 9 -8.05 3.41 -25.65
N ILE A 10 -7.11 4.34 -25.47
CA ILE A 10 -5.69 3.99 -25.45
C ILE A 10 -5.43 3.25 -24.13
N SER A 11 -5.54 1.92 -24.14
CA SER A 11 -4.92 1.04 -23.13
C SER A 11 -3.72 0.33 -23.78
N ALA A 12 -2.84 1.13 -24.39
CA ALA A 12 -1.52 0.65 -24.74
C ALA A 12 -0.70 0.63 -23.46
N LEU A 13 -0.62 -0.56 -22.90
CA LEU A 13 0.38 -1.06 -21.97
C LEU A 13 1.79 -0.56 -22.38
N ILE A 14 2.19 0.62 -21.93
CA ILE A 14 3.59 1.04 -22.02
C ILE A 14 4.27 0.46 -20.79
N ALA A 15 4.85 -0.72 -20.97
CA ALA A 15 5.89 -1.21 -20.09
C ALA A 15 7.04 -0.20 -20.15
N ALA A 16 7.05 0.79 -19.25
CA ALA A 16 8.21 1.62 -19.03
C ALA A 16 9.28 0.73 -18.38
N PRO A 17 10.45 0.50 -19.01
CA PRO A 17 11.52 -0.24 -18.38
C PRO A 17 11.95 0.50 -17.11
N LEU A 18 11.75 -0.15 -15.96
CA LEU A 18 12.00 0.34 -14.60
C LEU A 18 13.48 0.65 -14.29
N PHE A 19 14.37 0.58 -15.29
CA PHE A 19 15.82 0.75 -15.19
C PHE A 19 16.41 1.46 -16.43
N ALA A 20 15.65 2.34 -17.08
CA ALA A 20 16.16 3.05 -18.24
C ALA A 20 16.86 4.36 -17.83
N ASP A 21 18.18 4.37 -17.96
CA ASP A 21 18.97 5.60 -17.92
C ASP A 21 18.59 6.49 -19.11
N THR A 22 18.22 7.74 -18.83
CA THR A 22 17.87 8.71 -19.88
C THR A 22 19.11 9.52 -20.25
N VAL A 23 19.62 9.28 -21.46
CA VAL A 23 20.81 9.97 -21.97
C VAL A 23 20.38 11.21 -22.76
N VAL A 24 20.77 12.39 -22.28
CA VAL A 24 20.48 13.68 -22.93
C VAL A 24 21.65 14.09 -23.82
N MET A 25 21.39 14.24 -25.12
CA MET A 25 22.41 14.70 -26.08
C MET A 25 22.51 16.23 -26.12
N LYS A 26 23.71 16.76 -26.43
CA LYS A 26 23.96 18.20 -26.69
C LYS A 26 23.12 18.80 -27.82
N SER A 27 22.52 17.95 -28.66
CA SER A 27 21.61 18.36 -29.72
C SER A 27 20.17 18.56 -29.25
N GLY A 28 19.88 18.44 -27.95
CA GLY A 28 18.53 18.55 -27.38
C GLY A 28 17.63 17.33 -27.62
N LYS A 29 18.20 16.18 -28.02
CA LYS A 29 17.46 14.91 -28.20
C LYS A 29 17.75 13.99 -27.01
N SER A 30 16.71 13.47 -26.37
CA SER A 30 16.84 12.49 -25.27
C SER A 30 16.52 11.08 -25.77
N TYR A 31 17.20 10.09 -25.20
CA TYR A 31 16.95 8.67 -25.46
C TYR A 31 16.88 7.92 -24.13
N THR A 32 15.79 7.19 -23.94
CA THR A 32 15.52 6.36 -22.76
C THR A 32 15.85 4.91 -23.11
N GLY A 33 16.66 4.25 -22.28
CA GLY A 33 16.97 2.83 -22.46
C GLY A 33 17.95 2.29 -21.43
N GLU A 34 18.23 0.99 -21.51
CA GLU A 34 19.17 0.31 -20.62
C GLU A 34 20.60 0.43 -21.19
N ILE A 35 21.57 0.87 -20.38
CA ILE A 35 22.97 0.92 -20.80
C ILE A 35 23.54 -0.51 -20.75
N ILE A 36 23.79 -1.10 -21.92
CA ILE A 36 24.33 -2.47 -22.01
C ILE A 36 25.86 -2.46 -21.90
N VAL A 37 26.51 -1.46 -22.48
CA VAL A 37 27.98 -1.37 -22.56
C VAL A 37 28.40 0.08 -22.47
N GLU A 38 29.26 0.38 -21.50
CA GLU A 38 29.96 1.66 -21.36
C GLU A 38 31.42 1.47 -21.78
N THR A 39 31.88 2.24 -22.78
CA THR A 39 33.28 2.29 -23.19
C THR A 39 33.71 3.75 -23.26
N ALA A 40 35.01 4.04 -23.15
CA ALA A 40 35.54 5.41 -23.13
C ALA A 40 35.09 6.28 -24.34
N GLU A 41 34.76 5.66 -25.48
CA GLU A 41 34.35 6.35 -26.71
C GLU A 41 32.82 6.37 -26.96
N TYR A 42 32.06 5.38 -26.48
CA TYR A 42 30.63 5.25 -26.78
C TYR A 42 29.86 4.48 -25.70
N ILE A 43 28.56 4.75 -25.63
CA ILE A 43 27.58 4.02 -24.83
C ILE A 43 26.65 3.28 -25.79
N ARG A 44 26.37 2.00 -25.53
CA ARG A 44 25.30 1.25 -26.22
C ARG A 44 24.05 1.26 -25.34
N LEU A 45 23.04 1.99 -25.80
CA LEU A 45 21.74 2.08 -25.15
C LEU A 45 20.78 1.09 -25.83
N LYS A 46 20.20 0.17 -25.06
CA LYS A 46 19.10 -0.68 -25.51
C LYS A 46 17.80 0.08 -25.31
N THR A 47 17.21 0.55 -26.40
CA THR A 47 15.85 1.07 -26.38
C THR A 47 14.90 -0.02 -26.86
N ASP A 48 13.60 0.07 -26.54
CA ASP A 48 12.57 -0.93 -26.86
C ASP A 48 12.49 -1.34 -28.35
N LYS A 49 13.04 -0.50 -29.24
CA LYS A 49 13.00 -0.69 -30.69
C LYS A 49 14.34 -1.05 -31.33
N GLN A 50 15.47 -0.70 -30.71
CA GLN A 50 16.81 -0.91 -31.29
C GLN A 50 17.95 -0.59 -30.30
N ILE A 51 19.13 -1.14 -30.58
CA ILE A 51 20.37 -0.83 -29.85
C ILE A 51 21.04 0.38 -30.52
N LEU A 52 21.11 1.50 -29.79
CA LEU A 52 21.71 2.74 -30.25
C LEU A 52 23.15 2.87 -29.75
N LYS A 53 24.09 3.07 -30.67
CA LYS A 53 25.50 3.39 -30.34
C LYS A 53 25.67 4.91 -30.28
N ILE A 54 25.72 5.46 -29.07
CA ILE A 54 25.84 6.90 -28.82
C ILE A 54 27.29 7.24 -28.48
N LYS A 55 27.93 8.16 -29.20
CA LYS A 55 29.29 8.64 -28.88
C LYS A 55 29.27 9.54 -27.64
N ARG A 56 30.22 9.34 -26.73
CA ARG A 56 30.29 10.07 -25.44
C ARG A 56 30.42 11.59 -25.61
N SER A 57 31.10 12.04 -26.67
CA SER A 57 31.29 13.46 -26.98
C SER A 57 30.01 14.23 -27.28
N ALA A 58 28.94 13.52 -27.66
CA ALA A 58 27.62 14.08 -27.96
C ALA A 58 26.70 14.14 -26.72
N ILE A 59 27.12 13.58 -25.59
CA ILE A 59 26.34 13.56 -24.34
C ILE A 59 26.62 14.87 -23.58
N ALA A 60 25.56 15.56 -23.17
CA ALA A 60 25.66 16.80 -22.40
C ALA A 60 25.77 16.49 -20.90
N GLU A 61 24.94 15.56 -20.42
CA GLU A 61 24.82 15.20 -19.01
C GLU A 61 24.16 13.80 -18.91
N ILE A 62 24.60 12.99 -17.95
CA ILE A 62 23.88 11.77 -17.55
C ILE A 62 23.03 12.19 -16.36
N ALA A 63 21.81 12.62 -16.65
CA ALA A 63 20.84 12.94 -15.60
C ALA A 63 20.29 11.62 -15.06
N VAL A 64 20.64 11.29 -13.82
CA VAL A 64 19.84 10.38 -13.00
C VAL A 64 18.42 10.97 -13.02
N PRO A 65 17.38 10.22 -13.41
CA PRO A 65 16.05 10.80 -13.50
C PRO A 65 15.67 11.35 -12.13
N GLU A 66 15.57 12.68 -12.05
CA GLU A 66 14.89 13.35 -10.97
C GLU A 66 13.46 12.83 -11.00
N VAL A 67 13.12 12.03 -9.99
CA VAL A 67 11.80 11.43 -9.85
C VAL A 67 10.83 12.59 -9.74
N GLU A 68 10.11 12.84 -10.83
CA GLU A 68 9.05 13.84 -10.91
C GLU A 68 8.07 13.53 -9.76
N GLY A 69 8.10 14.36 -8.72
CA GLY A 69 7.43 14.09 -7.45
C GLY A 69 5.97 13.73 -7.66
N VAL A 70 5.52 12.67 -6.99
CA VAL A 70 4.15 12.16 -7.17
C VAL A 70 3.14 13.28 -6.92
N GLU A 71 2.27 13.54 -7.91
CA GLU A 71 1.21 14.53 -7.84
C GLU A 71 0.38 14.34 -6.55
N PRO A 72 0.07 15.41 -5.78
CA PRO A 72 -0.62 15.32 -4.48
C PRO A 72 -1.98 14.59 -4.54
N GLU A 73 -2.61 14.56 -5.71
CA GLU A 73 -3.86 13.83 -5.95
C GLU A 73 -3.64 12.32 -5.95
N GLU A 74 -2.58 11.81 -6.59
CA GLU A 74 -2.25 10.39 -6.61
C GLU A 74 -1.91 9.88 -5.20
N LEU A 75 -1.25 10.71 -4.38
CA LEU A 75 -1.01 10.42 -2.97
C LEU A 75 -2.30 10.36 -2.15
N LYS A 76 -3.25 11.27 -2.37
CA LYS A 76 -4.57 11.20 -1.73
C LYS A 76 -5.33 9.94 -2.15
N ASN A 77 -5.27 9.60 -3.43
CA ASN A 77 -5.88 8.38 -3.97
C ASN A 77 -5.21 7.13 -3.39
N ALA A 78 -3.90 7.15 -3.16
CA ALA A 78 -3.15 6.09 -2.48
C ALA A 78 -3.59 5.89 -1.03
N ARG A 79 -3.75 6.98 -0.26
CA ARG A 79 -4.22 6.90 1.13
C ARG A 79 -5.66 6.40 1.23
N ALA A 80 -6.56 6.92 0.40
CA ALA A 80 -7.95 6.46 0.37
C ALA A 80 -8.06 4.98 0.00
N TYR A 81 -7.24 4.55 -0.96
CA TYR A 81 -7.14 3.15 -1.35
C TYR A 81 -6.57 2.28 -0.22
N ALA A 82 -5.49 2.72 0.45
CA ALA A 82 -4.92 2.04 1.61
C ALA A 82 -5.93 1.83 2.74
N GLU A 83 -6.76 2.84 3.03
CA GLU A 83 -7.83 2.71 4.02
C GLU A 83 -8.90 1.67 3.63
N ALA A 84 -9.25 1.60 2.34
CA ALA A 84 -10.20 0.61 1.84
C ALA A 84 -9.62 -0.81 1.95
N VAL A 85 -8.37 -1.00 1.55
CA VAL A 85 -7.66 -2.28 1.68
C VAL A 85 -7.51 -2.68 3.14
N ALA A 86 -7.20 -1.74 4.04
CA ALA A 86 -7.13 -2.01 5.48
C ALA A 86 -8.45 -2.52 6.05
N LYS A 87 -9.60 -2.00 5.60
CA LYS A 87 -10.92 -2.49 6.03
C LYS A 87 -11.21 -3.91 5.56
N ASP A 88 -10.72 -4.28 4.39
CA ASP A 88 -10.93 -5.62 3.81
C ASP A 88 -9.96 -6.66 4.39
N LYS A 89 -8.68 -6.30 4.53
CA LYS A 89 -7.61 -7.25 4.89
C LYS A 89 -7.38 -7.40 6.39
N VAL A 90 -7.70 -6.39 7.18
CA VAL A 90 -7.59 -6.52 8.64
C VAL A 90 -8.72 -7.39 9.15
N ALA A 91 -8.36 -8.54 9.72
CA ALA A 91 -9.29 -9.53 10.24
C ALA A 91 -10.05 -9.01 11.48
N ALA A 92 -11.05 -8.16 11.26
CA ALA A 92 -11.82 -7.48 12.30
C ALA A 92 -12.46 -8.46 13.30
N GLN A 93 -12.97 -9.59 12.80
CA GLN A 93 -13.60 -10.63 13.62
C GLN A 93 -12.61 -11.25 14.62
N THR A 94 -11.36 -11.46 14.21
CA THR A 94 -10.30 -11.97 15.09
C THR A 94 -10.09 -11.04 16.29
N TRP A 95 -10.13 -9.73 16.07
CA TRP A 95 -9.95 -8.75 17.14
C TRP A 95 -11.17 -8.66 18.05
N VAL A 96 -12.39 -8.79 17.51
CA VAL A 96 -13.59 -8.95 18.34
C VAL A 96 -13.48 -10.18 19.23
N ALA A 97 -13.10 -11.33 18.66
CA ALA A 97 -12.94 -12.57 19.41
C ALA A 97 -11.84 -12.46 20.48
N ALA A 98 -10.70 -11.83 20.15
CA ALA A 98 -9.62 -11.57 21.10
C ALA A 98 -10.11 -10.72 22.28
N GLY A 99 -10.86 -9.64 22.01
CA GLY A 99 -11.47 -8.83 23.07
C GLY A 99 -12.51 -9.59 23.89
N LEU A 100 -13.34 -10.42 23.25
CA LEU A 100 -14.40 -11.18 23.92
C LEU A 100 -13.84 -12.23 24.88
N LEU A 101 -12.83 -12.99 24.44
CA LEU A 101 -12.30 -14.13 25.18
C LEU A 101 -11.20 -13.76 26.16
N LEU A 102 -10.36 -12.77 25.80
CA LEU A 102 -9.21 -12.35 26.62
C LEU A 102 -9.47 -11.06 27.39
N GLY A 103 -10.61 -10.39 27.16
CA GLY A 103 -10.99 -9.16 27.83
C GLY A 103 -9.94 -8.05 27.65
N PRO A 104 -9.50 -7.38 28.74
CA PRO A 104 -8.50 -6.32 28.67
C PRO A 104 -7.17 -6.76 28.03
N ILE A 105 -6.78 -8.02 28.19
CA ILE A 105 -5.54 -8.56 27.60
C ILE A 105 -5.64 -8.56 26.08
N GLY A 106 -6.80 -8.93 25.53
CA GLY A 106 -7.05 -8.89 24.09
C GLY A 106 -6.97 -7.48 23.50
N VAL A 107 -7.39 -6.47 24.27
CA VAL A 107 -7.23 -5.06 23.89
C VAL A 107 -5.76 -4.65 23.90
N LEU A 108 -4.98 -5.02 24.93
CA LEU A 108 -3.54 -4.73 24.98
C LEU A 108 -2.79 -5.34 23.78
N PHE A 109 -3.11 -6.57 23.40
CA PHE A 109 -2.56 -7.20 22.20
C PHE A 109 -2.86 -6.37 20.94
N ALA A 110 -4.08 -5.87 20.79
CA ALA A 110 -4.45 -5.03 19.65
C ALA A 110 -3.68 -3.70 19.58
N TYR A 111 -3.16 -3.19 20.70
CA TYR A 111 -2.29 -2.00 20.71
C TYR A 111 -0.83 -2.33 20.37
N ALA A 112 -0.34 -3.51 20.77
CA ALA A 112 1.04 -3.92 20.57
C ALA A 112 1.32 -4.42 19.14
N THR A 113 0.33 -5.02 18.48
CA THR A 113 0.51 -5.60 17.14
C THR A 113 0.37 -4.58 16.02
N THR A 114 1.24 -4.67 15.02
CA THR A 114 1.11 -3.92 13.77
C THR A 114 0.30 -4.76 12.76
N PRO A 115 -0.64 -4.14 12.01
CA PRO A 115 -1.37 -4.85 10.96
C PRO A 115 -0.42 -5.32 9.84
N SER A 116 -0.61 -6.56 9.36
CA SER A 116 0.16 -7.11 8.25
C SER A 116 -0.18 -6.38 6.96
N LEU A 117 0.82 -5.82 6.29
CA LEU A 117 0.66 -5.13 5.02
C LEU A 117 0.85 -6.12 3.85
N PRO A 118 -0.07 -6.20 2.87
CA PRO A 118 0.10 -7.11 1.74
C PRO A 118 1.12 -6.53 0.74
N GLU A 119 2.21 -7.26 0.51
CA GLU A 119 3.33 -6.81 -0.34
C GLU A 119 2.92 -6.56 -1.80
N SER A 120 1.86 -7.22 -2.28
CA SER A 120 1.33 -7.04 -3.65
C SER A 120 0.96 -5.60 -3.99
N TYR A 121 0.69 -4.75 -2.99
CA TYR A 121 0.33 -3.35 -3.19
C TYR A 121 1.55 -2.42 -3.26
N LEU A 122 2.74 -2.91 -2.92
CA LEU A 122 3.98 -2.12 -2.88
C LEU A 122 4.94 -2.43 -4.04
N VAL A 123 4.87 -3.63 -4.61
CA VAL A 123 5.81 -4.06 -5.67
C VAL A 123 5.70 -3.14 -6.90
N GLY A 124 6.83 -2.56 -7.31
CA GLY A 124 6.94 -1.71 -8.49
C GLY A 124 6.35 -0.31 -8.35
N LYS A 125 6.03 0.13 -7.12
CA LYS A 125 5.55 1.49 -6.83
C LYS A 125 6.68 2.43 -6.42
N SER A 126 6.47 3.74 -6.59
CA SER A 126 7.43 4.76 -6.18
C SER A 126 7.61 4.76 -4.64
N PRO A 127 8.78 5.16 -4.12
CA PRO A 127 9.02 5.23 -2.68
C PRO A 127 7.99 6.10 -1.94
N GLU A 128 7.60 7.23 -2.52
CA GLU A 128 6.61 8.17 -1.97
C GLU A 128 5.21 7.54 -1.86
N TYR A 129 4.81 6.74 -2.86
CA TYR A 129 3.56 5.98 -2.80
C TYR A 129 3.61 4.94 -1.68
N VAL A 130 4.73 4.21 -1.56
CA VAL A 130 4.91 3.14 -0.57
C VAL A 130 4.80 3.69 0.85
N GLU A 131 5.43 4.84 1.13
CA GLU A 131 5.35 5.51 2.42
C GLU A 131 3.91 5.95 2.74
N ALA A 132 3.30 6.74 1.85
CA ALA A 132 1.94 7.24 2.06
C ALA A 132 0.90 6.12 2.20
N PHE A 133 1.04 5.04 1.43
CA PHE A 133 0.19 3.86 1.51
C PHE A 133 0.39 3.10 2.83
N THR A 134 1.66 2.85 3.21
CA THR A 134 2.00 2.10 4.42
C THR A 134 1.52 2.82 5.67
N ASP A 135 1.69 4.13 5.73
CA ASP A 135 1.23 4.96 6.85
C ASP A 135 -0.29 4.92 6.99
N ALA A 136 -1.02 5.18 5.89
CA ALA A 136 -2.48 5.18 5.90
C ALA A 136 -3.06 3.79 6.22
N TYR A 137 -2.47 2.72 5.67
CA TYR A 137 -2.88 1.35 5.97
C TYR A 137 -2.64 1.00 7.45
N THR A 138 -1.47 1.36 7.97
CA THR A 138 -1.10 1.05 9.36
C THR A 138 -1.97 1.81 10.34
N GLU A 139 -2.18 3.10 10.10
CA GLU A 139 -3.04 3.95 10.92
C GLU A 139 -4.47 3.38 10.97
N LYS A 140 -5.04 3.09 9.79
CA LYS A 140 -6.39 2.56 9.71
C LYS A 140 -6.51 1.17 10.30
N GLY A 141 -5.55 0.31 10.01
CA GLY A 141 -5.51 -1.05 10.52
C GLY A 141 -5.47 -1.09 12.04
N LYS A 142 -4.58 -0.30 12.67
CA LYS A 142 -4.54 -0.17 14.13
C LYS A 142 -5.84 0.38 14.70
N SER A 143 -6.51 1.31 14.02
CA SER A 143 -7.82 1.81 14.45
C SER A 143 -8.89 0.70 14.46
N ILE A 144 -8.92 -0.13 13.41
CA ILE A 144 -9.83 -1.29 13.33
C ILE A 144 -9.51 -2.30 14.43
N GLN A 145 -8.24 -2.69 14.60
CA GLN A 145 -7.83 -3.66 15.63
C GLN A 145 -8.28 -3.22 17.03
N ARG A 146 -7.97 -1.97 17.41
CA ARG A 146 -8.30 -1.40 18.71
C ARG A 146 -9.80 -1.29 18.94
N SER A 147 -10.54 -0.73 17.98
CA SER A 147 -11.98 -0.54 18.12
C SER A 147 -12.73 -1.87 18.19
N ARG A 148 -12.32 -2.87 17.41
CA ARG A 148 -12.92 -4.22 17.41
C ARG A 148 -12.58 -5.01 18.66
N ALA A 149 -11.34 -4.93 19.16
CA ALA A 149 -10.97 -5.53 20.43
C ALA A 149 -11.73 -4.91 21.61
N LEU A 150 -11.92 -3.58 21.60
CA LEU A 150 -12.70 -2.90 22.63
C LEU A 150 -14.19 -3.33 22.58
N GLN A 151 -14.78 -3.40 21.38
CA GLN A 151 -16.15 -3.90 21.19
C GLN A 151 -16.29 -5.34 21.73
N GLY A 152 -15.32 -6.21 21.43
CA GLY A 152 -15.26 -7.57 21.98
C GLY A 152 -15.20 -7.59 23.50
N CYS A 153 -14.33 -6.77 24.11
CA CYS A 153 -14.17 -6.70 25.57
C CYS A 153 -15.46 -6.26 26.27
N VAL A 154 -16.12 -5.22 25.75
CA VAL A 154 -17.40 -4.73 26.30
C VAL A 154 -18.47 -5.81 26.16
N ALA A 155 -18.56 -6.45 24.99
CA ALA A 155 -19.49 -7.56 24.78
C ALA A 155 -19.21 -8.73 25.74
N GLY A 156 -17.93 -9.03 26.01
CA GLY A 156 -17.51 -10.09 26.93
C GLY A 156 -17.96 -9.84 28.36
N VAL A 157 -17.84 -8.59 28.84
CA VAL A 157 -18.33 -8.20 30.18
C VAL A 157 -19.84 -8.39 30.28
N VAL A 158 -20.60 -7.97 29.25
CA VAL A 158 -22.06 -8.12 29.23
C VAL A 158 -22.46 -9.60 29.23
N VAL A 159 -21.92 -10.40 28.32
CA VAL A 159 -22.22 -11.82 28.20
C VAL A 159 -21.83 -12.58 29.47
N GLY A 160 -20.60 -12.35 29.96
CA GLY A 160 -20.10 -12.97 31.19
C GLY A 160 -20.95 -12.60 32.41
N GLY A 161 -21.37 -11.34 32.53
CA GLY A 161 -22.27 -10.86 33.58
C GLY A 161 -23.64 -11.54 33.53
N CYS A 162 -24.26 -11.65 32.35
CA CYS A 162 -25.54 -12.35 32.18
C CYS A 162 -25.44 -13.83 32.54
N VAL A 163 -24.38 -14.52 32.09
CA VAL A 163 -24.16 -15.94 32.41
C VAL A 163 -23.95 -16.13 33.92
N TYR A 164 -23.14 -15.27 34.54
CA TYR A 164 -22.93 -15.31 35.99
C TYR A 164 -24.23 -15.12 36.77
N LEU A 165 -25.06 -14.15 36.37
CA LEU A 165 -26.36 -13.91 37.01
C LEU A 165 -27.27 -15.13 36.87
N MET A 166 -27.42 -15.70 35.67
CA MET A 166 -28.24 -16.88 35.44
C MET A 166 -27.80 -18.06 36.31
N ILE A 167 -26.50 -18.36 36.35
CA ILE A 167 -25.95 -19.43 37.19
C ILE A 167 -26.19 -19.13 38.66
N SER A 168 -25.96 -17.89 39.10
CA SER A 168 -26.15 -17.49 40.50
C SER A 168 -27.62 -17.65 40.95
N THR A 169 -28.58 -17.33 40.08
CA THR A 169 -30.01 -17.50 40.37
C THR A 169 -30.38 -18.97 40.40
N THR A 170 -29.89 -19.79 39.47
CA THR A 170 -30.15 -21.24 39.47
C THR A 170 -29.57 -21.93 40.70
N LEU A 171 -28.36 -21.57 41.12
CA LEU A 171 -27.74 -22.13 42.33
C LEU A 171 -28.53 -21.78 43.60
N LYS A 172 -28.97 -20.52 43.74
CA LYS A 172 -29.81 -20.10 44.87
C LYS A 172 -31.13 -20.86 44.94
N ILE A 173 -31.78 -21.08 43.79
CA ILE A 173 -33.01 -21.89 43.75
C ILE A 173 -32.74 -23.32 44.23
N PHE A 174 -31.60 -23.90 43.88
CA PHE A 174 -31.24 -25.26 44.32
C PHE A 174 -30.92 -25.35 45.83
N GLU A 175 -30.40 -24.28 46.45
CA GLU A 175 -30.18 -24.23 47.91
C GLU A 175 -31.49 -24.13 48.71
N GLU A 176 -32.59 -23.68 48.10
CA GLU A 176 -33.91 -23.58 48.74
C GLU A 176 -34.75 -24.88 48.69
N PHE A 177 -34.28 -25.91 47.96
CA PHE A 177 -34.93 -27.24 47.85
C PHE A 177 -34.22 -28.31 48.69
#